data_AF-A0A1T4VH82-F1
#
_entry.id   AF-A0A1T4VH82-F1
#
_cell.length_a   1.000
_cell.length_b   1.000
_cell.length_c   1.000
_cell.angle_alpha   90.00
_cell.angle_beta   90.00
_cell.angle_gamma   90.00
#
_symmetry.space_group_name_H-M   'P 1'
#
loop_
_entity.id
_entity.type
_entity.pdbx_description
1 polymer ?
#
loop_
_entity_poly.entity_id
_entity_poly.type
_entity_poly.pdbx_seq_one_letter_code
_entity_poly.pdbx_strand_id
1 'polypeptide(L)'
;MQKQLGKIVDRAPANRQAALRAWLAYHDVQMKDLAHMIGVHPSMMTHIVKGNRSPAKRIEQLVALGVPRHLLPSPSRPPGRPPRKAQFSVD
;
A
#
# COMPACT_ATOMS: atom_id res chain seq x y z
N MET A 1 -23.01 14.13 -21.22
CA MET A 1 -21.64 14.54 -21.59
C MET A 1 -20.68 13.42 -21.16
N GLN A 2 -20.49 12.40 -22.01
CA GLN A 2 -19.64 11.24 -21.72
C GLN A 2 -18.22 11.55 -22.23
N LYS A 3 -17.25 11.67 -21.32
CA LYS A 3 -15.87 12.04 -21.68
C LYS A 3 -15.03 10.78 -21.81
N GLN A 4 -14.56 10.56 -23.04
CA GLN A 4 -13.73 9.45 -23.48
C GLN A 4 -12.34 9.43 -22.81
N LEU A 5 -11.74 8.24 -22.71
CA LEU A 5 -10.58 7.77 -23.49
C LEU A 5 -9.81 6.72 -22.66
N GLY A 6 -10.06 5.46 -23.00
CA GLY A 6 -9.21 4.34 -22.61
C GLY A 6 -7.79 4.58 -23.10
N LYS A 7 -6.88 4.85 -22.16
CA LYS A 7 -5.44 4.84 -22.45
C LYS A 7 -4.97 3.39 -22.42
N ILE A 8 -4.53 2.94 -23.57
CA ILE A 8 -3.78 1.71 -23.79
C ILE A 8 -2.69 1.61 -22.72
N VAL A 9 -2.78 0.59 -21.87
CA VAL A 9 -1.76 0.33 -20.84
C VAL A 9 -0.60 -0.35 -21.54
N ASP A 10 0.45 0.43 -21.78
CA ASP A 10 1.70 0.00 -22.38
C ASP A 10 2.34 -1.15 -21.57
N ARG A 11 2.70 -2.22 -22.28
CA ARG A 11 3.18 -3.51 -21.75
C ARG A 11 4.67 -3.46 -21.41
N ALA A 12 5.08 -2.55 -20.52
CA ALA A 12 6.35 -2.59 -19.80
C ALA A 12 6.11 -3.14 -18.37
N PRO A 13 7.11 -3.45 -17.51
CA PRO A 13 6.85 -3.81 -16.11
C PRO A 13 6.33 -2.57 -15.37
N ALA A 14 5.06 -2.27 -15.61
CA ALA A 14 4.39 -1.05 -15.19
C ALA A 14 4.43 -1.01 -13.68
N ASN A 15 5.11 0.02 -13.15
CA ASN A 15 5.18 0.40 -11.75
C ASN A 15 3.97 -0.16 -10.98
N ARG A 16 4.17 -1.10 -10.05
CA ARG A 16 3.10 -1.78 -9.29
C ARG A 16 2.02 -0.79 -8.81
N GLN A 17 2.42 0.43 -8.44
CA GLN A 17 1.53 1.51 -8.04
C GLN A 17 0.57 1.95 -9.14
N ALA A 18 1.03 2.06 -10.39
CA ALA A 18 0.21 2.36 -11.56
C ALA A 18 -0.80 1.25 -11.84
N ALA A 19 -0.37 -0.02 -11.75
CA ALA A 19 -1.27 -1.17 -11.90
C ALA A 19 -2.34 -1.20 -10.79
N LEU A 20 -1.97 -0.92 -9.54
CA LEU A 20 -2.92 -0.76 -8.44
C LEU A 20 -3.91 0.38 -8.70
N ARG A 21 -3.44 1.54 -9.18
CA ARG A 21 -4.31 2.67 -9.54
C ARG A 21 -5.27 2.34 -10.68
N ALA A 22 -4.80 1.62 -11.70
CA ALA A 22 -5.64 1.18 -12.80
C ALA A 22 -6.73 0.21 -12.33
N TRP A 23 -6.37 -0.74 -11.46
CA TRP A 23 -7.34 -1.64 -10.83
C TRP A 23 -8.39 -0.89 -10.02
N LEU A 24 -7.97 0.09 -9.21
CA LEU A 24 -8.89 0.93 -8.44
C LEU A 24 -9.84 1.74 -9.32
N ALA A 25 -9.34 2.32 -10.40
CA ALA A 25 -10.17 3.05 -11.36
C ALA A 25 -11.16 2.13 -12.09
N TYR A 26 -10.77 0.89 -12.39
CA TYR A 26 -11.65 -0.09 -13.01
C TYR A 26 -12.80 -0.52 -12.09
N HIS A 27 -12.54 -0.60 -10.78
CA HIS A 27 -13.54 -0.98 -9.77
C HIS A 27 -14.31 0.21 -9.17
N ASP A 28 -14.08 1.44 -9.63
CA ASP A 28 -14.63 2.69 -9.08
C ASP A 28 -14.37 2.88 -7.57
N VAL A 29 -13.24 2.37 -7.08
CA VAL A 29 -12.84 2.47 -5.67
C VAL A 29 -11.74 3.49 -5.50
N GLN A 30 -11.88 4.45 -4.58
CA GLN A 30 -10.80 5.40 -4.29
C GLN A 30 -9.87 4.87 -3.18
N MET A 31 -8.60 5.29 -3.21
CA MET A 31 -7.60 4.94 -2.17
C MET A 31 -8.07 5.33 -0.75
N LYS A 32 -8.78 6.46 -0.63
CA LYS A 32 -9.29 6.96 0.66
C LYS A 32 -10.34 6.03 1.23
N ASP A 33 -11.17 5.43 0.37
CA ASP A 33 -12.26 4.55 0.78
C ASP A 33 -11.69 3.22 1.26
N LEU A 34 -10.67 2.68 0.58
CA LEU A 34 -9.88 1.55 1.09
C LEU A 34 -9.26 1.83 2.45
N ALA A 35 -8.73 3.04 2.66
CA ALA A 35 -8.13 3.42 3.93
C ALA A 35 -9.18 3.41 5.05
N HIS A 36 -10.35 3.99 4.80
CA HIS A 36 -11.46 3.98 5.74
C HIS A 36 -11.99 2.57 6.01
N MET A 37 -12.14 1.73 4.99
CA MET A 37 -12.62 0.34 5.12
C MET A 37 -11.70 -0.51 6.02
N ILE A 38 -10.38 -0.33 5.94
CA ILE A 38 -9.43 -1.05 6.81
C ILE A 38 -9.13 -0.31 8.13
N GLY A 39 -9.76 0.84 8.36
CA GLY A 39 -9.56 1.65 9.58
C GLY A 39 -8.15 2.23 9.71
N VAL A 40 -7.60 2.76 8.61
CA VAL A 40 -6.32 3.49 8.62
C VAL A 40 -6.48 4.89 8.04
N HIS A 41 -5.59 5.79 8.46
CA HIS A 41 -5.52 7.13 7.88
C HIS A 41 -5.10 7.09 6.39
N PRO A 42 -5.63 7.95 5.50
CA PRO A 42 -5.24 8.00 4.09
C PRO A 42 -3.72 8.16 3.85
N SER A 43 -3.00 8.84 4.75
CA SER A 43 -1.53 8.92 4.70
C SER A 43 -0.87 7.54 4.86
N MET A 44 -1.40 6.68 5.73
CA MET A 44 -0.89 5.31 5.90
C MET A 44 -1.10 4.49 4.62
N MET A 45 -2.25 4.63 3.97
CA MET A 45 -2.50 4.01 2.66
C MET A 45 -1.46 4.46 1.63
N THR A 46 -1.15 5.75 1.59
CA THR A 46 -0.09 6.28 0.71
C THR A 46 1.28 5.66 1.02
N HIS A 47 1.63 5.48 2.29
CA HIS A 47 2.88 4.80 2.69
C HIS A 47 2.90 3.32 2.30
N ILE A 48 1.76 2.62 2.43
CA ILE A 48 1.61 1.22 1.97
C ILE A 48 1.79 1.17 0.46
N VAL A 49 1.08 2.00 -0.29
CA VAL A 49 1.18 2.03 -1.75
C VAL A 49 2.59 2.37 -2.21
N LYS A 50 3.32 3.24 -1.52
CA LYS A 50 4.73 3.53 -1.83
C LYS A 50 5.69 2.40 -1.43
N GLY A 51 5.29 1.50 -0.53
CA GLY A 51 6.14 0.45 0.01
C GLY A 51 6.99 0.89 1.22
N ASN A 52 6.81 2.12 1.71
CA ASN A 52 7.55 2.66 2.85
C ASN A 52 7.16 1.96 4.16
N ARG A 53 5.89 1.55 4.28
CA ARG A 53 5.35 0.82 5.44
C ARG A 53 4.38 -0.22 4.95
N SER A 54 4.67 -1.49 5.20
CA SER A 54 3.89 -2.60 4.66
C SER A 54 3.58 -3.65 5.73
N PRO A 55 2.86 -3.30 6.81
CA PRO A 55 2.54 -4.27 7.86
C PRO A 55 1.66 -5.40 7.29
N ALA A 56 2.04 -6.65 7.59
CA ALA A 56 1.37 -7.85 7.06
C ALA A 56 -0.15 -7.84 7.26
N LYS A 57 -0.62 -7.48 8.46
CA LYS A 57 -2.04 -7.35 8.79
C LYS A 57 -2.79 -6.43 7.82
N ARG A 58 -2.20 -5.31 7.38
CA ARG A 58 -2.88 -4.36 6.48
C ARG A 58 -2.90 -4.86 5.05
N ILE A 59 -1.86 -5.57 4.62
CA ILE A 59 -1.85 -6.23 3.31
C ILE A 59 -2.92 -7.31 3.26
N GLU A 60 -3.04 -8.13 4.30
CA GLU A 60 -4.09 -9.16 4.37
C GLU A 60 -5.49 -8.56 4.37
N GLN A 61 -5.72 -7.45 5.10
CA GLN A 61 -6.99 -6.73 5.03
C GLN A 61 -7.31 -6.23 3.62
N LEU A 62 -6.31 -5.71 2.88
CA LEU A 62 -6.50 -5.29 1.50
C LEU A 62 -6.81 -6.46 0.55
N VAL A 63 -6.15 -7.60 0.75
CA VAL A 63 -6.46 -8.84 0.01
C VAL A 63 -7.87 -9.32 0.31
N ALA A 64 -8.30 -9.26 1.58
CA ALA A 64 -9.65 -9.64 1.99
C ALA A 64 -10.74 -8.74 1.39
N LEU A 65 -10.42 -7.47 1.10
CA LEU A 65 -11.29 -6.55 0.35
C LEU A 65 -11.30 -6.80 -1.17
N GLY A 66 -10.53 -7.79 -1.65
CA GLY A 66 -10.47 -8.15 -3.07
C GLY A 66 -9.33 -7.52 -3.84
N VAL A 67 -8.44 -6.74 -3.20
CA VAL A 67 -7.27 -6.18 -3.89
C VAL A 67 -6.28 -7.29 -4.24
N PRO A 68 -5.87 -7.46 -5.50
CA PRO A 68 -4.97 -8.52 -5.90
C PRO A 68 -3.60 -8.42 -5.20
N ARG A 69 -3.13 -9.53 -4.61
CA ARG A 69 -1.87 -9.56 -3.84
C ARG A 69 -0.64 -9.14 -4.64
N HIS A 70 -0.60 -9.44 -5.93
CA HIS A 70 0.51 -9.05 -6.82
C HIS A 70 0.58 -7.53 -7.06
N LEU A 71 -0.50 -6.78 -6.80
CA LEU A 71 -0.55 -5.32 -6.86
C LEU A 71 -0.16 -4.66 -5.52
N LEU A 72 -0.05 -5.44 -4.45
CA LEU A 72 0.32 -4.97 -3.13
C LEU A 72 1.83 -5.12 -2.90
N PRO A 73 2.44 -4.29 -2.02
CA PRO A 73 3.84 -4.47 -1.67
C PRO A 73 4.01 -5.74 -0.84
N SER A 74 5.22 -6.30 -0.85
CA SER A 74 5.58 -7.37 0.08
C SER A 74 5.49 -6.85 1.53
N PRO A 75 5.01 -7.69 2.47
CA PRO A 75 4.96 -7.29 3.87
C PRO A 75 6.36 -7.06 4.40
N SER A 76 6.55 -5.92 5.07
CA SER A 76 7.80 -5.54 5.71
C SER A 76 7.56 -5.33 7.20
N ARG A 77 8.49 -5.82 8.02
CA ARG A 77 8.48 -5.55 9.46
C ARG A 77 8.77 -4.05 9.65
N PRO A 78 8.04 -3.34 10.53
CA PRO A 78 8.41 -1.97 10.85
C PRO A 78 9.85 -1.95 11.38
N PRO A 79 10.64 -0.90 11.11
CA PRO A 79 11.96 -0.76 11.73
C PRO A 79 11.78 -0.87 13.24
N GLY A 80 12.44 -1.87 13.83
CA GLY A 80 12.37 -2.11 15.27
C GLY A 80 12.87 -0.88 16.05
N ARG A 81 12.43 -0.76 17.31
CA ARG A 81 13.03 0.23 18.22
C ARG A 81 14.53 -0.07 18.31
N PRO A 82 15.43 0.90 18.09
CA PRO A 82 16.85 0.67 18.28
C PRO A 82 17.09 0.17 19.72
N PRO A 83 17.97 -0.82 19.92
CA PRO A 83 18.26 -1.32 21.25
C PRO A 83 18.77 -0.17 22.13
N ARG A 84 18.29 -0.09 23.37
CA ARG A 84 18.81 0.85 24.36
C ARG A 84 20.28 0.48 24.58
N LYS A 85 21.21 1.40 24.28
CA LYS A 85 22.63 1.22 24.61
C LYS A 85 22.71 1.00 26.13
N ALA A 86 23.13 -0.18 26.57
CA ALA A 86 23.47 -0.40 27.97
C ALA A 86 24.62 0.56 28.28
N GLN A 87 24.36 1.57 29.10
CA GLN A 87 25.43 2.38 29.68
C GLN A 87 26.19 1.44 30.61
N PHE A 88 27.38 1.03 30.16
CA PHE A 88 28.36 0.41 31.03
C PHE A 88 28.73 1.46 32.07
N SER A 89 28.23 1.28 33.30
CA SER A 89 28.75 1.97 34.47
C SER A 89 30.10 1.32 34.77
N VAL A 90 31.17 2.08 34.64
CA VAL A 90 32.48 1.74 35.17
C VAL A 90 32.45 2.17 36.63
N ASP A 91 32.51 1.19 37.53
CA ASP A 91 32.82 1.37 38.95
C ASP A 91 34.25 1.93 39.12
#